data_AF-A0A7Y6CWD2-F1
#
_entry.id   AF-A0A7Y6CWD2-F1
#
_cell.length_a   1.000
_cell.length_b   1.000
_cell.length_c   1.000
_cell.angle_alpha   90.00
_cell.angle_beta   90.00
_cell.angle_gamma   90.00
#
_symmetry.space_group_name_H-M   'P 1'
#
loop_
_entity.id
_entity.type
_entity.pdbx_description
1 polymer ?
#
loop_
_entity_poly.entity_id
_entity_poly.type
_entity_poly.pdbx_seq_one_letter_code
_entity_poly.pdbx_strand_id
1 'polypeptide(L)' 'MRIGDHIAYAGRHYVVRGVDPMGVPERRADLEDLETGETIRVPIAELLDVRDSSV' A
#
# COMPACT_ATOMS: atom_id res chain seq x y z
N MET A 1 5.03 -6.96 -0.17
CA MET A 1 4.36 -6.03 0.75
C MET A 1 4.04 -6.75 2.04
N ARG A 2 4.41 -6.16 3.18
CA ARG A 2 4.11 -6.61 4.55
C ARG A 2 3.67 -5.40 5.37
N ILE A 3 2.97 -5.64 6.47
CA ILE A 3 2.68 -4.58 7.45
C ILE A 3 4.02 -4.01 7.95
N GLY A 4 4.11 -2.68 8.00
CA GLY A 4 5.34 -1.95 8.31
C GLY A 4 6.20 -1.60 7.10
N ASP A 5 5.94 -2.16 5.91
CA ASP A 5 6.64 -1.74 4.69
C ASP A 5 6.32 -0.27 4.39
N HIS A 6 7.34 0.49 3.98
CA HIS A 6 7.17 1.82 3.42
C HIS A 6 6.96 1.73 1.90
N ILE A 7 5.99 2.46 1.38
CA ILE A 7 5.67 2.47 -0.04
C ILE A 7 5.43 3.90 -0.55
N ALA A 8 5.81 4.17 -1.79
CA ALA A 8 5.41 5.36 -2.50
C ALA A 8 4.14 5.06 -3.29
N TYR A 9 3.13 5.91 -3.19
CA TYR A 9 1.86 5.76 -3.93
C TYR A 9 1.27 7.14 -4.20
N ALA A 10 0.81 7.40 -5.43
CA ALA A 10 0.23 8.68 -5.84
C ALA A 10 1.07 9.92 -5.43
N GLY A 11 2.40 9.81 -5.48
CA GLY A 11 3.33 10.89 -5.11
C GLY A 11 3.51 11.13 -3.61
N ARG A 12 2.97 10.25 -2.76
CA ARG A 12 3.06 10.32 -1.29
C ARG A 12 3.71 9.07 -0.71
N HIS A 13 4.18 9.17 0.53
CA HIS A 13 4.81 8.07 1.25
C HIS A 13 3.89 7.54 2.35
N TYR A 14 3.74 6.22 2.37
CA TYR A 14 2.86 5.53 3.30
C TYR A 14 3.58 4.40 4.02
N VAL A 15 3.05 4.03 5.19
CA VAL A 15 3.35 2.76 5.84
C VAL A 15 2.15 1.82 5.74
N VAL A 16 2.41 0.56 5.39
CA VAL A 16 1.36 -0.46 5.32
C VAL A 16 0.91 -0.83 6.73
N ARG A 17 -0.39 -0.70 7.01
CA ARG A 17 -0.99 -1.04 8.31
C ARG A 17 -1.83 -2.30 8.27
N GLY A 18 -2.41 -2.63 7.12
CA GLY A 18 -3.28 -3.79 6.94
C GLY A 18 -3.19 -4.34 5.52
N VAL A 19 -3.38 -5.65 5.38
CA VAL A 19 -3.40 -6.33 4.08
C VAL A 19 -4.45 -7.42 4.12
N ASP A 20 -5.36 -7.44 3.15
CA ASP A 20 -6.37 -8.49 3.06
C ASP A 20 -5.72 -9.89 2.90
N PRO A 21 -6.29 -10.95 3.49
CA PRO A 21 -5.79 -12.31 3.37
C PRO A 21 -5.66 -12.81 1.93
N MET A 22 -4.78 -13.79 1.71
CA MET A 22 -4.64 -14.47 0.42
C MET A 22 -5.89 -15.34 0.19
N GLY A 23 -6.74 -14.97 -0.79
CA GLY A 23 -8.00 -15.66 -1.09
C GLY A 23 -9.21 -14.73 -1.16
N VAL A 24 -9.10 -13.50 -0.68
CA VAL A 24 -10.10 -12.46 -0.91
C VAL A 24 -9.99 -11.96 -2.36
N PRO A 25 -11.07 -11.94 -3.16
CA PRO A 25 -11.08 -11.27 -4.46
C PRO A 25 -10.84 -9.76 -4.27
N GLU A 26 -10.14 -9.11 -5.22
CA GLU A 26 -9.87 -7.66 -5.16
C GLU A 26 -9.21 -7.19 -3.85
N ARG A 27 -8.17 -7.91 -3.42
CA ARG A 27 -7.44 -7.62 -2.18
C ARG A 27 -7.02 -6.16 -2.08
N ARG A 28 -7.20 -5.58 -0.90
CA ARG A 28 -6.80 -4.21 -0.58
C ARG A 28 -5.75 -4.18 0.53
N ALA A 29 -5.09 -3.03 0.65
CA ALA A 29 -4.20 -2.70 1.75
C ALA A 29 -4.64 -1.38 2.40
N ASP A 30 -4.50 -1.33 3.72
CA ASP A 30 -4.63 -0.11 4.50
C ASP A 30 -3.27 0.56 4.61
N LEU A 31 -3.21 1.83 4.25
CA LEU A 31 -2.01 2.65 4.18
C LEU A 31 -2.19 3.88 5.06
N GLU A 32 -1.21 4.16 5.92
CA GLU A 32 -1.17 5.38 6.71
C GLU A 32 -0.18 6.36 6.08
N ASP A 33 -0.64 7.56 5.76
CA ASP A 33 0.17 8.64 5.22
C ASP A 33 1.21 9.08 6.27
N LEU A 34 2.49 9.05 5.91
CA LEU A 34 3.56 9.38 6.86
C LEU A 34 3.62 10.87 7.22
N GLU A 35 3.01 11.74 6.42
CA GLU A 35 2.96 13.18 6.66
C GLU A 35 1.75 13.56 7.52
N THR A 36 0.57 13.00 7.21
CA THR A 36 -0.69 13.42 7.85
C THR A 36 -1.22 12.44 8.90
N GLY A 37 -0.78 11.18 8.88
CA GLY A 37 -1.32 10.11 9.70
C GLY A 37 -2.70 9.60 9.25
N GLU A 38 -3.24 10.10 8.12
CA GLU A 38 -4.52 9.64 7.60
C GLU A 38 -4.40 8.23 7.00
N THR A 39 -5.42 7.40 7.23
CA THR A 39 -5.47 6.05 6.66
C THR A 39 -6.36 6.00 5.43
N ILE A 40 -5.81 5.46 4.34
CA ILE A 40 -6.54 5.16 3.11
C ILE A 40 -6.51 3.66 2.84
N ARG A 41 -7.48 3.17 2.06
CA ARG A 41 -7.55 1.76 1.66
C ARG A 41 -7.52 1.64 0.13
N VAL A 42 -6.51 0.97 -0.40
CA VAL A 42 -6.26 0.90 -1.86
C VAL A 42 -6.13 -0.54 -2.35
N PRO A 43 -6.47 -0.86 -3.62
CA PRO A 43 -6.22 -2.18 -4.20
C PRO A 43 -4.73 -2.54 -4.18
N ILE A 44 -4.40 -3.78 -3.81
CA ILE A 44 -3.01 -4.27 -3.82
C ILE A 44 -2.44 -4.26 -5.25
N ALA A 45 -3.29 -4.48 -6.27
CA ALA A 45 -2.88 -4.47 -7.67
C ALA A 45 -2.24 -3.14 -8.09
N GLU A 46 -2.74 -2.01 -7.57
CA GLU A 46 -2.19 -0.67 -7.85
C GLU A 46 -0.83 -0.43 -7.18
N LEU A 47 -0.49 -1.19 -6.13
CA LEU A 47 0.76 -1.04 -5.37
C LEU A 47 1.89 -1.92 -5.91
N LEU A 48 1.56 -3.01 -6.58
CA LEU A 48 2.56 -3.91 -7.17
C LEU A 48 3.22 -3.26 -8.39
N ASP A 49 2.49 -2.46 -9.15
CA ASP A 49 2.97 -1.76 -10.34
C ASP A 49 4.02 -0.68 -10.03
N VAL A 50 3.99 -0.13 -8.80
CA VAL A 50 4.90 0.95 -8.38
C VAL A 50 6.30 0.44 -7.99
N ARG A 51 6.45 -0.86 -7.70
CA ARG A 51 7.74 -1.42 -7.26
C ARG A 51 8.70 -1.77 -8.40
N ASP A 52 8.23 -1.84 -9.65
CA ASP A 52 9.06 -2.26 -10.79
C ASP A 52 9.73 -1.08 -11.54
N SER A 53 9.49 0.18 -11.14
CA SER A 53 10.12 1.36 -11.77
C SER A 53 11.54 1.68 -11.25
N SER A 54 12.26 0.70 -10.69
CA SER A 54 13.68 0.83 -10.35
C SER A 54 14.56 0.13 -11.38
N VAL A 55 14.60 0.63 -12.61
CA VAL A 55 15.70 0.39 -13.58
C VAL A 55 15.94 1.65 -14.40
#